data_AF-S4NS08-F1
#
_entry.id   AF-S4NS08-F1
#
_cell.length_a   1.000
_cell.length_b   1.000
_cell.length_c   1.000
_cell.angle_alpha   90.00
_cell.angle_beta   90.00
_cell.angle_gamma   90.00
#
_symmetry.space_group_name_H-M   'P 1'
#
loop_
_entity.id
_entity.type
_entity.pdbx_description
1 polymer ?
#
loop_
_entity_poly.entity_id
_entity_poly.type
_entity_poly.pdbx_seq_one_letter_code
_entity_poly.pdbx_strand_id
1 'polypeptide(L)'
;LRCLAAGALRDDVALLLHQDRREHALLAYAQRVERLPADEQLALAHFICNLFENTSSSEWLLYISEWEADGQTLSNIRVTTKVCVHCVLSEAGELRDAGTALLYNVATKEVKTVVFDEVSVELCMAALQLLAWAPGEAALWRALAA
;
A
#
# COMPACT_ATOMS: atom_id res chain seq x y z
N LEU A 1 -5.72 5.30 -13.62
CA LEU A 1 -4.81 5.18 -12.45
C LEU A 1 -3.78 6.30 -12.34
N ARG A 2 -2.96 6.61 -13.36
CA ARG A 2 -1.94 7.67 -13.25
C ARG A 2 -2.48 9.05 -12.83
N CYS A 3 -3.66 9.44 -13.32
CA CYS A 3 -4.35 10.67 -12.86
C CYS A 3 -4.79 10.58 -11.39
N LEU A 4 -5.21 9.39 -10.92
CA LEU A 4 -5.55 9.18 -9.51
C LEU A 4 -4.30 9.27 -8.64
N ALA A 5 -3.16 8.73 -9.08
CA ALA A 5 -1.89 8.85 -8.37
C ALA A 5 -1.44 10.31 -8.20
N ALA A 6 -1.63 11.14 -9.23
CA ALA A 6 -1.39 12.59 -9.10
C ALA A 6 -2.44 13.26 -8.18
N GLY A 7 -3.71 12.85 -8.28
CA GLY A 7 -4.79 13.34 -7.42
C GLY A 7 -4.61 12.99 -5.95
N ALA A 8 -3.92 11.89 -5.62
CA ALA A 8 -3.63 11.47 -4.25
C ALA A 8 -2.81 12.48 -3.44
N LEU A 9 -2.05 13.33 -4.13
CA LEU A 9 -1.23 14.38 -3.51
C LEU A 9 -2.02 15.67 -3.23
N ARG A 10 -3.30 15.74 -3.60
CA ARG A 10 -4.12 16.93 -3.33
C ARG A 10 -4.67 16.90 -1.91
N ASP A 11 -4.66 18.05 -1.25
CA ASP A 11 -5.19 18.23 0.10
C ASP A 11 -6.66 17.78 0.25
N ASP A 12 -7.45 17.89 -0.81
CA ASP A 12 -8.88 17.57 -0.84
C ASP A 12 -9.19 16.11 -1.20
N VAL A 13 -8.19 15.25 -1.42
CA VAL A 13 -8.40 13.84 -1.81
C VAL A 13 -9.24 13.07 -0.78
N ALA A 14 -9.14 13.44 0.50
CA ALA A 14 -9.89 12.80 1.58
C ALA A 14 -11.41 12.85 1.36
N LEU A 15 -11.92 13.90 0.71
CA LEU A 15 -13.35 14.01 0.36
C LEU A 15 -13.77 12.88 -0.59
N LEU A 16 -12.94 12.58 -1.59
CA LEU A 16 -13.17 11.47 -2.52
C LEU A 16 -13.11 10.11 -1.81
N LEU A 17 -12.11 9.91 -0.94
CA LEU A 17 -11.94 8.65 -0.20
C LEU A 17 -13.11 8.39 0.77
N HIS A 18 -13.67 9.44 1.37
CA HIS A 18 -14.86 9.32 2.20
C HIS A 18 -16.10 8.92 1.41
N GLN A 19 -16.23 9.36 0.15
CA GLN A 19 -17.32 8.89 -0.71
C GLN A 19 -17.12 7.42 -1.12
N ASP A 20 -15.87 6.98 -1.32
CA ASP A 20 -15.56 5.59 -1.68
C ASP A 20 -15.93 4.57 -0.59
N ARG A 21 -15.99 4.99 0.69
CA ARG A 21 -16.30 4.12 1.84
C ARG A 21 -17.61 3.32 1.71
N ARG A 22 -18.52 3.72 0.85
CA ARG A 22 -19.77 2.97 0.60
C ARG A 22 -19.54 1.73 -0.24
N GLU A 23 -18.75 1.85 -1.32
CA GLU A 23 -18.60 0.82 -2.34
C GLU A 23 -17.22 0.14 -2.28
N HIS A 24 -16.26 0.74 -1.58
CA HIS A 24 -14.85 0.31 -1.49
C HIS A 24 -14.24 0.04 -2.87
N ALA A 25 -14.64 0.80 -3.90
CA ALA A 25 -14.32 0.48 -5.28
C ALA A 25 -12.82 0.56 -5.55
N LEU A 26 -12.13 1.52 -4.92
CA LEU A 26 -10.68 1.69 -5.05
C LEU A 26 -9.91 0.48 -4.51
N LEU A 27 -10.24 0.01 -3.30
CA LEU A 27 -9.52 -1.11 -2.67
C LEU A 27 -10.01 -2.48 -3.12
N ALA A 28 -11.27 -2.61 -3.53
CA ALA A 28 -11.73 -3.81 -4.25
C ALA A 28 -10.98 -3.98 -5.58
N TYR A 29 -10.69 -2.87 -6.28
CA TYR A 29 -9.81 -2.91 -7.44
C TYR A 29 -8.37 -3.29 -7.05
N ALA A 30 -7.82 -2.65 -6.00
CA ALA A 30 -6.45 -2.90 -5.53
C ALA A 30 -6.20 -4.34 -5.03
N GLN A 31 -7.22 -4.98 -4.44
CA GLN A 31 -7.17 -6.37 -3.98
C GLN A 31 -6.77 -7.36 -5.08
N ARG A 32 -6.95 -6.98 -6.35
CA ARG A 32 -6.63 -7.80 -7.53
C ARG A 32 -5.26 -7.49 -8.13
N VAL A 33 -4.38 -6.78 -7.42
CA VAL A 33 -3.07 -6.30 -7.90
C VAL A 33 -2.27 -7.33 -8.72
N GLU A 34 -2.20 -8.58 -8.25
CA GLU A 34 -1.48 -9.68 -8.92
C GLU A 34 -2.00 -10.01 -10.33
N ARG A 35 -3.26 -9.69 -10.61
CA ARG A 35 -3.95 -9.96 -11.88
C ARG A 35 -3.96 -8.76 -12.82
N LEU A 36 -3.48 -7.61 -12.38
CA LEU A 36 -3.45 -6.39 -13.18
C LEU A 36 -2.27 -6.41 -14.15
N PRO A 37 -2.37 -5.72 -15.30
CA PRO A 37 -1.21 -5.39 -16.13
C PRO A 37 -0.10 -4.67 -15.34
N ALA A 38 1.16 -4.87 -15.71
CA ALA A 38 2.31 -4.32 -14.95
C ALA A 38 2.29 -2.78 -14.82
N ASP A 39 1.83 -2.08 -15.85
CA ASP A 39 1.68 -0.62 -15.84
C ASP A 39 0.55 -0.15 -14.91
N GLU A 40 -0.52 -0.93 -14.81
CA GLU A 40 -1.60 -0.71 -13.83
C GLU A 40 -1.14 -1.01 -12.41
N GLN A 41 -0.36 -2.09 -12.20
CA GLN A 41 0.25 -2.39 -10.90
C GLN A 41 1.12 -1.23 -10.41
N LEU A 42 1.97 -0.68 -11.28
CA LEU A 42 2.86 0.43 -10.91
C LEU A 42 2.07 1.70 -10.63
N ALA A 43 1.07 2.01 -11.46
CA ALA A 43 0.22 3.17 -11.23
C ALA A 43 -0.61 3.05 -9.95
N LEU A 44 -1.02 1.83 -9.59
CA LEU A 44 -1.70 1.53 -8.33
C LEU A 44 -0.74 1.68 -7.13
N ALA A 45 0.48 1.15 -7.23
CA ALA A 45 1.51 1.29 -6.21
C ALA A 45 1.82 2.77 -5.92
N HIS A 46 1.99 3.58 -6.98
CA HIS A 46 2.19 5.02 -6.83
C HIS A 46 0.98 5.72 -6.23
N PHE A 47 -0.25 5.33 -6.63
CA PHE A 47 -1.46 5.90 -6.04
C PHE A 47 -1.52 5.65 -4.53
N ILE A 48 -1.33 4.41 -4.09
CA ILE A 48 -1.37 4.05 -2.67
C ILE A 48 -0.20 4.70 -1.92
N CYS A 49 1.00 4.71 -2.48
CA CYS A 49 2.17 5.36 -1.88
C CYS A 49 1.93 6.87 -1.67
N ASN A 50 1.36 7.56 -2.67
CA ASN A 50 1.10 9.00 -2.61
C ASN A 50 0.01 9.36 -1.59
N LEU A 51 -0.93 8.46 -1.30
CA LEU A 51 -1.93 8.70 -0.26
C LEU A 51 -1.32 8.77 1.15
N PHE A 52 -0.04 8.40 1.34
CA PHE A 52 0.67 8.63 2.60
C PHE A 52 1.11 10.08 2.82
N GLU A 53 1.05 10.93 1.80
CA GLU A 53 1.42 12.36 1.89
C GLU A 53 0.55 13.11 2.92
N ASN A 54 -0.75 12.83 2.92
CA ASN A 54 -1.70 13.51 3.80
C ASN A 54 -2.16 12.58 4.94
N THR A 55 -2.30 13.13 6.15
CA THR A 55 -2.72 12.36 7.34
C THR A 55 -4.06 11.64 7.10
N SER A 56 -5.09 12.37 6.65
CA SER A 56 -6.43 11.81 6.46
C SER A 56 -6.48 10.67 5.43
N SER A 57 -5.69 10.74 4.36
CA SER A 57 -5.66 9.68 3.34
C SER A 57 -4.85 8.47 3.81
N SER A 58 -3.76 8.68 4.55
CA SER A 58 -2.99 7.60 5.15
C SER A 58 -3.80 6.84 6.22
N GLU A 59 -4.59 7.56 7.03
CA GLU A 59 -5.50 6.95 8.01
C GLU A 59 -6.62 6.15 7.34
N TRP A 60 -7.10 6.61 6.18
CA TRP A 60 -8.06 5.84 5.39
C TRP A 60 -7.45 4.53 4.87
N LEU A 61 -6.19 4.54 4.41
CA LEU A 61 -5.50 3.30 3.98
C LEU A 61 -5.27 2.33 5.13
N LEU A 62 -5.02 2.84 6.34
CA LEU A 62 -4.76 2.03 7.54
C LEU A 62 -6.05 1.70 8.32
N TYR A 63 -7.22 1.94 7.73
CA TYR A 63 -8.49 1.69 8.39
C TYR A 63 -8.76 0.18 8.54
N ILE A 64 -9.05 -0.25 9.76
CA ILE A 64 -9.18 -1.67 10.14
C ILE A 64 -10.61 -2.21 10.05
N SER A 65 -11.62 -1.34 9.93
CA SER A 65 -13.00 -1.82 9.86
C SER A 65 -13.21 -2.72 8.65
N GLU A 66 -13.81 -3.87 8.92
CA GLU A 66 -14.04 -4.89 7.91
C GLU A 66 -15.15 -4.50 6.93
N TRP A 67 -14.98 -4.90 5.69
CA TRP A 67 -15.94 -4.79 4.61
C TRP A 67 -15.86 -6.02 3.70
N GLU A 68 -16.90 -6.27 2.91
CA GLU A 68 -17.02 -7.46 2.08
C GLU A 68 -16.85 -7.12 0.60
N ALA A 69 -16.05 -7.90 -0.13
CA ALA A 69 -16.06 -7.92 -1.59
C ALA A 69 -15.74 -9.31 -2.12
N ASP A 70 -16.48 -9.73 -3.15
CA ASP A 70 -16.32 -11.04 -3.80
C ASP A 70 -16.32 -12.23 -2.81
N GLY A 71 -17.08 -12.12 -1.72
CA GLY A 71 -17.17 -13.14 -0.66
C GLY A 71 -15.94 -13.23 0.26
N GLN A 72 -15.08 -12.20 0.26
CA GLN A 72 -13.95 -12.06 1.16
C GLN A 72 -14.17 -10.90 2.13
N THR A 73 -13.93 -11.18 3.42
CA THR A 73 -13.81 -10.15 4.45
C THR A 73 -12.46 -9.46 4.32
N LEU A 74 -12.48 -8.18 3.96
CA LEU A 74 -11.33 -7.32 3.72
C LEU A 74 -11.30 -6.16 4.70
N SER A 75 -10.16 -5.49 4.78
CA SER A 75 -10.00 -4.18 5.43
C SER A 75 -9.01 -3.36 4.61
N ASN A 76 -9.00 -2.03 4.80
CA ASN A 76 -8.16 -1.17 3.98
C ASN A 76 -6.67 -1.48 4.21
N ILE A 77 -6.31 -1.75 5.47
CA ILE A 77 -4.94 -2.08 5.82
C ILE A 77 -4.50 -3.42 5.20
N ARG A 78 -5.36 -4.45 5.19
CA ARG A 78 -5.04 -5.73 4.55
C ARG A 78 -4.80 -5.60 3.06
N VAL A 79 -5.63 -4.83 2.37
CA VAL A 79 -5.44 -4.57 0.93
C VAL A 79 -4.17 -3.75 0.69
N THR A 80 -3.89 -2.74 1.51
CA THR A 80 -2.67 -1.93 1.43
C THR A 80 -1.42 -2.78 1.63
N THR A 81 -1.40 -3.64 2.65
CA THR A 81 -0.33 -4.60 2.93
C THR A 81 -0.14 -5.56 1.77
N LYS A 82 -1.22 -6.11 1.21
CA LYS A 82 -1.15 -6.97 0.03
C LYS A 82 -0.45 -6.29 -1.14
N VAL A 83 -0.83 -5.05 -1.47
CA VAL A 83 -0.17 -4.29 -2.54
C VAL A 83 1.29 -4.03 -2.22
N CYS A 84 1.61 -3.67 -0.98
CA CYS A 84 2.98 -3.47 -0.53
C CYS A 84 3.84 -4.73 -0.73
N VAL A 85 3.41 -5.88 -0.18
CA VAL A 85 4.10 -7.17 -0.27
C VAL A 85 4.29 -7.58 -1.73
N HIS A 86 3.25 -7.48 -2.55
CA HIS A 86 3.31 -7.78 -3.98
C HIS A 86 4.36 -6.94 -4.71
N CYS A 87 4.41 -5.63 -4.45
CA CYS A 87 5.34 -4.73 -5.09
C CYS A 87 6.79 -4.95 -4.60
N VAL A 88 7.00 -5.08 -3.28
CA VAL A 88 8.31 -5.33 -2.66
C VAL A 88 8.95 -6.60 -3.21
N LEU A 89 8.16 -7.65 -3.40
CA LEU A 89 8.63 -8.95 -3.89
C LEU A 89 8.53 -9.10 -5.41
N SER A 90 8.30 -8.01 -6.14
CA SER A 90 8.23 -8.05 -7.60
C SER A 90 9.62 -8.20 -8.22
N GLU A 91 9.73 -9.02 -9.27
CA GLU A 91 10.93 -9.10 -10.12
C GLU A 91 11.15 -7.81 -10.93
N ALA A 92 10.09 -7.04 -11.19
CA ALA A 92 10.19 -5.76 -11.90
C ALA A 92 10.77 -4.68 -10.97
N GLY A 93 11.91 -4.10 -11.38
CA GLY A 93 12.64 -3.12 -10.56
C GLY A 93 11.82 -1.88 -10.20
N GLU A 94 11.00 -1.36 -11.11
CA GLU A 94 10.14 -0.19 -10.85
C GLU A 94 9.06 -0.49 -9.81
N LEU A 95 8.43 -1.67 -9.87
CA LEU A 95 7.46 -2.10 -8.85
C LEU A 95 8.14 -2.29 -7.51
N ARG A 96 9.34 -2.86 -7.49
CA ARG A 96 10.12 -3.03 -6.27
C ARG A 96 10.49 -1.70 -5.63
N ASP A 97 10.92 -0.72 -6.43
CA ASP A 97 11.23 0.61 -5.92
C ASP A 97 10.00 1.26 -5.25
N ALA A 98 8.86 1.26 -5.95
CA ALA A 98 7.59 1.73 -5.39
C ALA A 98 7.15 0.94 -4.15
N GLY A 99 7.34 -0.38 -4.15
CA GLY A 99 7.03 -1.26 -3.03
C GLY A 99 7.85 -0.93 -1.79
N THR A 100 9.15 -0.70 -1.92
CA THR A 100 10.00 -0.33 -0.77
C THR A 100 9.68 1.06 -0.22
N ALA A 101 9.26 2.00 -1.06
CA ALA A 101 8.76 3.30 -0.61
C ALA A 101 7.45 3.15 0.17
N LEU A 102 6.52 2.32 -0.33
CA LEU A 102 5.28 2.03 0.37
C LEU A 102 5.51 1.31 1.71
N LEU A 103 6.42 0.32 1.75
CA LEU A 103 6.81 -0.38 2.98
C LEU A 103 7.28 0.59 4.05
N TYR A 104 8.20 1.49 3.68
CA TYR A 104 8.69 2.53 4.58
C TYR A 104 7.54 3.42 5.09
N ASN A 105 6.69 3.93 4.19
CA ASN A 105 5.57 4.79 4.56
C ASN A 105 4.59 4.11 5.53
N VAL A 106 4.28 2.83 5.33
CA VAL A 106 3.40 2.05 6.21
C VAL A 106 4.04 1.90 7.59
N ALA A 107 5.33 1.56 7.65
CA ALA A 107 6.01 1.26 8.90
C ALA A 107 6.34 2.51 9.73
N THR A 108 6.66 3.63 9.09
CA THR A 108 6.97 4.88 9.80
C THR A 108 5.76 5.73 10.11
N LYS A 109 4.55 5.34 9.67
CA LYS A 109 3.35 6.09 10.01
C LYS A 109 3.08 5.98 11.50
N GLU A 110 2.93 7.13 12.17
CA GLU A 110 2.46 7.17 13.55
C GLU A 110 1.01 6.67 13.61
N VAL A 111 0.83 5.37 13.88
CA VAL A 111 -0.47 4.73 14.10
C VAL A 111 -0.57 4.27 15.55
N LYS A 112 -1.80 4.15 16.06
CA LYS A 112 -2.03 3.45 17.32
C LYS A 112 -1.53 2.01 17.16
N THR A 113 -0.70 1.55 18.10
CA THR A 113 0.03 0.27 18.07
C THR A 113 -0.82 -0.94 17.62
N VAL A 114 -2.10 -0.97 18.02
CA VAL A 114 -3.05 -2.05 17.68
C VAL A 114 -3.30 -2.24 16.18
N VAL A 115 -3.13 -1.21 15.36
CA VAL A 115 -3.35 -1.28 13.90
C VAL A 115 -2.17 -1.96 13.22
N PHE A 116 -0.96 -1.74 13.73
CA PHE A 116 0.26 -2.29 13.13
C PHE A 116 0.45 -3.77 13.45
N ASP A 117 -0.01 -4.22 14.63
CA ASP A 117 0.06 -5.63 15.03
C ASP A 117 -0.64 -6.57 14.03
N GLU A 118 -1.70 -6.11 13.34
CA GLU A 118 -2.43 -6.94 12.37
C GLU A 118 -1.63 -7.31 11.11
N VAL A 119 -0.66 -6.49 10.71
CA VAL A 119 0.05 -6.62 9.42
C VAL A 119 1.57 -6.67 9.54
N SER A 120 2.11 -6.42 10.73
CA SER A 120 3.55 -6.35 11.02
C SER A 120 4.30 -7.61 10.56
N VAL A 121 3.76 -8.80 10.80
CA VAL A 121 4.41 -10.07 10.42
C VAL A 121 4.57 -10.18 8.91
N GLU A 122 3.53 -9.85 8.13
CA GLU A 122 3.56 -9.94 6.66
C GLU A 122 4.58 -8.96 6.07
N LEU A 123 4.60 -7.72 6.58
CA LEU A 123 5.55 -6.69 6.13
C LEU A 123 7.00 -7.05 6.49
N CYS A 124 7.26 -7.52 7.71
CA CYS A 124 8.58 -7.97 8.14
C CYS A 124 9.08 -9.15 7.30
N MET A 125 8.22 -10.12 7.01
CA MET A 125 8.57 -11.26 6.16
C MET A 125 8.92 -10.82 4.73
N ALA A 126 8.14 -9.90 4.15
CA ALA A 126 8.45 -9.33 2.84
C ALA A 126 9.79 -8.57 2.84
N ALA A 127 10.07 -7.80 3.88
CA ALA A 127 11.35 -7.11 4.04
C ALA A 127 12.52 -8.12 4.09
N LEU A 128 12.42 -9.16 4.94
CA LEU A 128 13.45 -10.20 5.05
C LEU A 128 13.68 -10.94 3.73
N GLN A 129 12.61 -11.26 3.00
CA GLN A 129 12.71 -11.91 1.70
C GLN A 129 13.35 -10.99 0.64
N LEU A 130 13.04 -9.69 0.67
CA LEU A 130 13.72 -8.69 -0.15
C LEU A 130 15.24 -8.65 0.14
N LEU A 131 15.65 -8.68 1.41
CA LEU A 131 17.07 -8.65 1.79
C LEU A 131 17.85 -9.83 1.21
N ALA A 132 17.22 -11.00 1.10
CA ALA A 132 17.84 -12.18 0.49
C ALA A 132 18.18 -11.98 -1.00
N TRP A 133 17.60 -10.98 -1.66
CA TRP A 133 17.86 -10.65 -3.06
C TRP A 133 18.99 -9.65 -3.26
N ALA A 134 19.66 -9.22 -2.18
CA ALA A 134 20.72 -8.21 -2.21
C ALA A 134 20.31 -6.94 -3.01
N PRO A 135 19.23 -6.25 -2.61
CA PRO A 135 18.72 -5.09 -3.34
C PRO A 135 19.71 -3.93 -3.31
N GLY A 136 19.54 -2.97 -4.22
CA GLY A 136 20.34 -1.73 -4.21
C GLY A 136 20.17 -0.94 -2.91
N GLU A 137 21.16 -0.09 -2.61
CA GLU A 137 21.28 0.64 -1.33
C GLU A 137 20.01 1.39 -0.91
N ALA A 138 19.36 2.11 -1.83
CA ALA A 138 18.15 2.86 -1.52
C ALA A 138 16.99 1.97 -1.06
N ALA A 139 16.78 0.82 -1.72
CA ALA A 139 15.76 -0.15 -1.36
C ALA A 139 16.10 -0.87 -0.05
N LEU A 140 17.38 -1.19 0.15
CA LEU A 140 17.90 -1.76 1.40
C LEU A 140 17.65 -0.82 2.59
N TRP A 141 17.98 0.46 2.43
CA TRP A 141 17.79 1.46 3.49
C TRP A 141 16.33 1.63 3.86
N ARG A 142 15.44 1.81 2.87
CA ARG A 142 13.99 1.91 3.12
C ARG A 142 13.44 0.69 3.85
N ALA A 143 13.87 -0.51 3.48
CA ALA A 143 13.39 -1.75 4.09
C ALA A 143 13.91 -1.99 5.52
N LEU A 144 15.12 -1.53 5.86
CA LEU A 144 15.70 -1.70 7.20
C LEU A 144 15.35 -0.55 8.16
N ALA A 145 15.01 0.63 7.64
CA ALA A 145 14.57 1.78 8.42
C ALA A 145 13.06 1.80 8.67
N ALA A 146 12.30 0.96 7.96
CA ALA A 146 10.90 0.65 8.21
C ALA A 146 10.76 -0.11 9.53
#